data_AF-A0A973HPV8-F1
#
_entry.id   AF-A0A973HPV8-F1
#
_cell.length_a   1.000
_cell.length_b   1.000
_cell.length_c   1.000
_cell.angle_alpha   90.00
_cell.angle_beta   90.00
_cell.angle_gamma   90.00
#
_symmetry.space_group_name_H-M   'P 1'
#
loop_
_entity.id
_entity.type
_entity.pdbx_description
1 polymer ?
#
loop_
_entity_poly.entity_id
_entity_poly.type
_entity_poly.pdbx_seq_one_letter_code
_entity_poly.pdbx_strand_id
1 'polypeptide(L)'
;VDGNIALTQSLIGDADYLVAYGLAEFDANGTEAVTIELWADDNYKIWLNNKEISKSKPAKITQANIDNAAQFRKLKGNWVRNPKHVLLKKIELVEGRNRILVKVSNFTHGWYFRVRITDADRKKSKISEIQLIEKKEKEED
;
A
#
# COMPACT_ATOMS: atom_id res chain seq x y z
N VAL A 1 17.23 -12.23 -9.88
CA VAL A 1 17.21 -11.27 -8.74
C VAL A 1 16.63 -12.01 -7.56
N ASP A 2 17.19 -11.95 -6.34
CA ASP A 2 16.58 -12.61 -5.15
C ASP A 2 15.28 -11.93 -4.66
N GLY A 3 14.58 -11.27 -5.59
CA GLY A 3 13.12 -11.20 -5.70
C GLY A 3 12.36 -10.44 -4.63
N ASN A 4 13.04 -9.78 -3.70
CA ASN A 4 12.38 -9.12 -2.58
C ASN A 4 12.71 -7.64 -2.55
N ILE A 5 11.93 -6.85 -3.29
CA ILE A 5 11.82 -5.43 -2.99
C ILE A 5 10.63 -5.27 -2.06
N ALA A 6 10.93 -5.15 -0.78
CA ALA A 6 9.97 -4.80 0.24
C ALA A 6 10.06 -3.28 0.47
N LEU A 7 9.11 -2.53 -0.09
CA LEU A 7 8.86 -1.17 0.37
C LEU A 7 8.03 -1.29 1.66
N THR A 8 8.71 -1.53 2.77
CA THR A 8 8.11 -1.55 4.10
C THR A 8 8.43 -0.24 4.80
N GLN A 9 7.61 0.77 4.57
CA GLN A 9 7.54 1.91 5.48
C GLN A 9 6.14 1.92 6.08
N SER A 10 6.04 1.42 7.32
CA SER A 10 4.83 1.60 8.12
C SER A 10 4.80 3.05 8.58
N LEU A 11 4.07 3.88 7.86
CA LEU A 11 3.72 5.20 8.34
C LEU A 11 2.48 5.03 9.23
N ILE A 12 2.69 5.12 10.53
CA ILE A 12 1.64 5.04 11.55
C ILE A 12 1.43 6.46 12.08
N GLY A 13 0.19 6.95 12.07
CA GLY A 13 -0.14 8.24 12.63
C GLY A 13 -1.64 8.40 12.83
N ASP A 14 -2.01 9.16 13.86
CA ASP A 14 -3.40 9.40 14.26
C ASP A 14 -3.94 10.71 13.67
N ALA A 15 -3.93 10.81 12.34
CA ALA A 15 -4.52 11.96 11.65
C ALA A 15 -5.56 11.51 10.60
N ASP A 16 -6.71 12.19 10.63
CA ASP A 16 -7.72 12.10 9.58
C ASP A 16 -7.18 12.76 8.29
N TYR A 17 -7.55 12.22 7.13
CA TYR A 17 -7.19 12.73 5.79
C TYR A 17 -5.69 12.84 5.49
N LEU A 18 -5.00 11.70 5.57
CA LEU A 18 -3.59 11.59 5.18
C LEU A 18 -3.45 11.09 3.74
N VAL A 19 -2.41 11.57 3.08
CA VAL A 19 -1.95 11.07 1.78
C VAL A 19 -0.48 10.73 1.88
N ALA A 20 -0.11 9.57 1.39
CA ALA A 20 1.29 9.16 1.32
C ALA A 20 1.65 8.57 -0.04
N TYR A 21 2.95 8.63 -0.33
CA TYR A 21 3.53 8.15 -1.56
C TYR A 21 4.68 7.19 -1.24
N GLY A 22 4.70 6.04 -1.90
CA GLY A 22 5.82 5.12 -1.92
C GLY A 22 6.40 5.06 -3.32
N LEU A 23 7.71 5.25 -3.46
CA LEU A 23 8.44 5.19 -4.73
C LEU A 23 9.58 4.18 -4.59
N ALA A 24 9.72 3.29 -5.57
CA ALA A 24 10.94 2.51 -5.74
C ALA A 24 11.35 2.47 -7.21
N GLU A 25 12.65 2.36 -7.41
CA GLU A 25 13.27 2.00 -8.69
C GLU A 25 14.02 0.70 -8.51
N PHE A 26 14.00 -0.14 -9.55
CA PHE A 26 14.70 -1.41 -9.55
C PHE A 26 14.97 -1.88 -10.96
N ASP A 27 16.05 -2.65 -11.14
CA ASP A 27 16.42 -3.18 -12.44
C ASP A 27 15.89 -4.61 -12.60
N ALA A 28 15.46 -4.94 -13.82
CA ALA A 28 15.09 -6.29 -14.25
C ALA A 28 16.05 -6.74 -15.36
N ASN A 29 16.48 -8.00 -15.29
CA ASN A 29 17.46 -8.57 -16.23
C ASN A 29 16.81 -9.08 -17.54
N GLY A 30 15.53 -8.79 -17.74
CA GLY A 30 14.74 -9.19 -18.91
C GLY A 30 13.27 -8.85 -18.72
N THR A 31 12.45 -9.18 -19.71
CA THR A 31 10.99 -9.05 -19.61
C THR A 31 10.43 -10.18 -18.75
N GLU A 32 10.37 -9.95 -17.44
CA GLU A 32 9.86 -10.90 -16.46
C GLU A 32 8.44 -10.54 -16.04
N ALA A 33 7.60 -11.55 -15.85
CA ALA A 33 6.28 -11.40 -15.26
C ALA A 33 6.38 -11.48 -13.74
N VAL A 34 5.84 -10.47 -13.05
CA VAL A 34 5.81 -10.42 -11.58
C VAL A 34 4.39 -10.38 -11.03
N THR A 35 4.29 -10.63 -9.73
CA THR A 35 3.10 -10.37 -8.93
C THR A 35 3.37 -9.18 -8.03
N ILE A 36 2.44 -8.21 -8.04
CA ILE A 36 2.45 -7.06 -7.13
C ILE A 36 1.33 -7.25 -6.11
N GLU A 37 1.69 -7.24 -4.84
CA GLU A 37 0.78 -7.32 -3.71
C GLU A 37 0.78 -5.99 -2.95
N LEU A 38 -0.41 -5.40 -2.77
CA LEU A 38 -0.60 -4.16 -2.03
C LEU A 38 -1.55 -4.40 -0.87
N TRP A 39 -1.16 -3.92 0.31
CA TRP A 39 -2.06 -3.60 1.41
C TRP A 39 -2.09 -2.08 1.58
N ALA A 40 -3.27 -1.49 1.67
CA ALA A 40 -3.44 -0.05 1.85
C ALA A 40 -4.70 0.24 2.65
N ASP A 41 -4.71 1.36 3.36
CA ASP A 41 -5.90 1.90 4.02
C ASP A 41 -5.95 3.41 3.73
N ASP A 42 -7.01 3.99 3.16
CA ASP A 42 -8.30 3.45 2.69
C ASP A 42 -8.34 3.22 1.18
N ASN A 43 -7.59 4.05 0.44
CA ASN A 43 -7.57 4.09 -1.00
C ASN A 43 -6.17 4.04 -1.53
N TYR A 44 -6.06 3.65 -2.79
CA TYR A 44 -4.77 3.52 -3.43
C TYR A 44 -4.84 3.82 -4.93
N LYS A 45 -3.66 4.10 -5.47
CA LYS A 45 -3.39 4.13 -6.89
C LYS A 45 -1.95 3.66 -7.14
N ILE A 46 -1.76 2.77 -8.11
CA ILE A 46 -0.45 2.20 -8.45
C ILE A 46 -0.12 2.56 -9.88
N TRP A 47 1.11 3.02 -10.08
CA TRP A 47 1.73 3.19 -11.38
C TRP A 47 2.99 2.36 -11.49
N LEU A 48 3.22 1.80 -12.67
CA LEU A 48 4.47 1.17 -13.06
C LEU A 48 4.92 1.82 -14.37
N ASN A 49 6.15 2.33 -14.42
CA ASN A 49 6.74 2.96 -15.61
C ASN A 49 5.80 4.02 -16.22
N ASN A 50 5.31 4.93 -15.37
CA ASN A 50 4.37 6.01 -15.71
C ASN A 50 2.96 5.56 -16.17
N LYS A 51 2.66 4.26 -16.19
CA LYS A 51 1.33 3.74 -16.53
C LYS A 51 0.55 3.37 -15.27
N GLU A 52 -0.69 3.85 -15.15
CA GLU A 52 -1.61 3.38 -14.11
C GLU A 52 -1.92 1.89 -14.34
N ILE A 53 -1.62 1.05 -13.35
CA ILE A 53 -1.88 -0.39 -13.41
C ILE A 53 -3.04 -0.82 -12.50
N SER A 54 -3.35 -0.02 -11.47
CA SER A 54 -4.52 -0.26 -10.61
C SER A 54 -4.89 0.95 -9.77
N LYS A 55 -6.16 1.01 -9.34
CA LYS A 55 -6.68 2.00 -8.39
C LYS A 55 -7.89 1.47 -7.63
N SER A 56 -8.12 1.99 -6.43
CA SER A 56 -9.41 1.85 -5.76
C SER A 56 -10.48 2.72 -6.43
N LYS A 57 -11.75 2.36 -6.19
CA LYS A 57 -12.93 3.15 -6.60
C LYS A 57 -13.61 3.70 -5.34
N PRO A 58 -13.11 4.79 -4.74
CA PRO A 58 -13.74 5.36 -3.55
C PRO A 58 -15.16 5.82 -3.82
N ALA A 59 -15.98 5.85 -2.77
CA ALA A 59 -17.24 6.58 -2.79
C ALA A 59 -16.98 8.05 -3.13
N LYS A 60 -17.83 8.64 -3.99
CA LYS A 60 -17.74 10.07 -4.27
C LYS A 60 -18.07 10.83 -2.99
N ILE A 61 -17.11 11.62 -2.53
CA ILE A 61 -17.35 12.64 -1.51
C ILE A 61 -17.93 13.85 -2.25
N THR A 62 -19.12 14.29 -1.87
CA THR A 62 -19.75 15.50 -2.42
C THR A 62 -19.99 16.50 -1.29
N GLN A 63 -20.09 17.79 -1.63
CA GLN A 63 -20.37 18.83 -0.63
C GLN A 63 -21.70 18.56 0.11
N ALA A 64 -22.73 18.09 -0.61
CA ALA A 64 -24.01 17.73 -0.01
C ALA A 64 -23.89 16.63 1.05
N ASN A 65 -23.00 15.65 0.84
CA ASN A 65 -22.73 14.59 1.82
C ASN A 65 -21.89 15.07 3.01
N ILE A 66 -21.12 16.15 2.87
CA ILE A 66 -20.34 16.76 3.95
C ILE A 66 -21.24 17.64 4.82
N ASP A 67 -22.09 18.46 4.20
CA ASP A 67 -22.92 19.46 4.90
C ASP A 67 -24.05 18.82 5.72
N ASN A 68 -24.46 17.60 5.37
CA ASN A 68 -25.46 16.84 6.11
C ASN A 68 -24.79 15.90 7.14
N ALA A 69 -24.93 16.22 8.43
CA ALA A 69 -24.31 15.45 9.52
C ALA A 69 -24.65 13.94 9.52
N ALA A 70 -25.87 13.55 9.14
CA ALA A 70 -26.25 12.13 9.06
C ALA A 70 -25.58 11.43 7.87
N GLN A 71 -25.49 12.11 6.72
CA GLN A 71 -24.79 11.59 5.55
C GLN A 71 -23.28 11.54 5.79
N PHE A 72 -22.71 12.54 6.47
CA PHE A 72 -21.29 12.57 6.82
C PHE A 72 -20.93 11.46 7.82
N ARG A 73 -21.76 11.20 8.83
CA ARG A 73 -21.58 10.05 9.73
C ARG A 73 -21.65 8.71 8.98
N LYS A 74 -22.59 8.56 8.06
CA LYS A 74 -22.69 7.37 7.20
C LYS A 74 -21.46 7.20 6.32
N LEU A 75 -20.94 8.30 5.76
CA LEU A 75 -19.72 8.33 4.96
C LEU A 75 -18.50 7.90 5.80
N LYS A 76 -18.30 8.50 6.98
CA LYS A 76 -17.23 8.11 7.92
C LYS A 76 -17.35 6.64 8.34
N GLY A 77 -18.56 6.13 8.57
CA GLY A 77 -18.79 4.72 8.88
C GLY A 77 -18.27 3.75 7.81
N ASN A 78 -18.23 4.16 6.54
CA ASN A 78 -17.68 3.35 5.45
C ASN A 78 -16.14 3.35 5.40
N TRP A 79 -15.49 4.27 6.11
CA TRP A 79 -14.02 4.40 6.17
C TRP A 79 -13.43 3.68 7.38
N VAL A 80 -14.26 3.38 8.39
CA VAL A 80 -13.83 2.59 9.53
C VAL A 80 -13.49 1.17 9.06
N ARG A 81 -12.21 0.78 9.18
CA ARG A 81 -11.69 -0.55 8.81
C ARG A 81 -11.97 -0.93 7.35
N ASN A 82 -11.45 -0.13 6.43
CA ASN A 82 -11.60 -0.38 5.00
C ASN A 82 -10.25 -0.69 4.30
N PRO A 83 -9.49 -1.70 4.81
CA PRO A 83 -8.24 -2.07 4.20
C PRO A 83 -8.48 -2.64 2.80
N LYS A 84 -7.61 -2.27 1.87
CA LYS A 84 -7.52 -2.80 0.51
C LYS A 84 -6.38 -3.79 0.47
N HIS A 85 -6.70 -5.04 0.13
CA HIS A 85 -5.71 -6.04 -0.27
C HIS A 85 -5.88 -6.33 -1.76
N VAL A 86 -4.80 -6.16 -2.51
CA VAL A 86 -4.82 -6.22 -3.98
C VAL A 86 -3.68 -7.11 -4.44
N LEU A 87 -3.98 -8.03 -5.34
CA LEU A 87 -3.01 -8.92 -5.96
C LEU A 87 -3.07 -8.77 -7.48
N LEU A 88 -2.08 -8.09 -8.05
CA LEU A 88 -1.93 -7.92 -9.49
C LEU A 88 -0.96 -8.99 -10.00
N LYS A 89 -1.45 -9.91 -10.84
CA LYS A 89 -0.65 -11.02 -11.37
C LYS A 89 -0.20 -10.74 -12.80
N LYS A 90 0.92 -11.35 -13.20
CA LYS A 90 1.45 -11.29 -14.56
C LYS A 90 1.69 -9.86 -15.05
N ILE A 91 2.23 -9.02 -14.16
CA ILE A 91 2.63 -7.67 -14.51
C ILE A 91 3.99 -7.75 -15.20
N GLU A 92 4.07 -7.27 -16.44
CA GLU A 92 5.29 -7.30 -17.23
C GLU A 92 6.23 -6.16 -16.81
N LEU A 93 7.47 -6.51 -16.52
CA LEU A 93 8.58 -5.56 -16.36
C LEU A 93 9.24 -5.32 -17.71
N VAL A 94 9.86 -4.15 -17.87
CA VAL A 94 10.77 -3.89 -18.99
C VAL A 94 12.19 -4.31 -18.61
N GLU A 95 13.00 -4.72 -19.57
CA GLU A 95 14.43 -4.92 -19.34
C GLU A 95 15.09 -3.60 -18.88
N GLY A 96 15.98 -3.67 -17.90
CA GLY A 96 16.59 -2.51 -17.27
C GLY A 96 15.71 -1.89 -16.18
N ARG A 97 15.73 -0.56 -16.06
CA ARG A 97 15.14 0.15 -14.92
C ARG A 97 13.62 0.23 -15.00
N ASN A 98 12.97 -0.23 -13.94
CA ASN A 98 11.54 -0.11 -13.67
C ASN A 98 11.31 0.83 -12.48
N ARG A 99 10.20 1.56 -12.50
CA ARG A 99 9.78 2.47 -11.43
C ARG A 99 8.34 2.18 -11.02
N ILE A 100 8.14 1.87 -9.74
CA ILE A 100 6.81 1.75 -9.15
C ILE A 100 6.52 2.96 -8.26
N LEU A 101 5.35 3.56 -8.46
CA LEU A 101 4.81 4.60 -7.60
C LEU A 101 3.48 4.10 -7.03
N VAL A 102 3.32 4.21 -5.72
CA VAL A 102 2.06 3.97 -5.03
C VAL A 102 1.66 5.23 -4.31
N LYS A 103 0.42 5.65 -4.52
CA LYS A 103 -0.25 6.67 -3.72
C LYS A 103 -1.28 5.97 -2.85
N VAL A 104 -1.29 6.28 -1.57
CA VAL A 104 -2.35 5.86 -0.64
C VAL A 104 -2.98 7.07 0.01
N SER A 105 -4.25 6.95 0.38
CA SER A 105 -4.92 7.96 1.20
C SER A 105 -5.77 7.31 2.26
N ASN A 106 -5.55 7.73 3.51
CA ASN A 106 -6.30 7.32 4.68
C ASN A 106 -7.25 8.44 5.08
N PHE A 107 -8.51 8.12 5.36
CA PHE A 107 -9.50 9.13 5.71
C PHE A 107 -9.67 9.28 7.21
N THR A 108 -9.45 8.22 7.99
CA THR A 108 -9.60 8.29 9.44
C THR A 108 -8.84 7.20 10.18
N HIS A 109 -8.58 7.42 11.48
CA HIS A 109 -7.89 6.48 12.38
C HIS A 109 -6.46 6.12 11.92
N GLY A 110 -5.83 5.16 12.61
CA GLY A 110 -4.51 4.65 12.26
C GLY A 110 -4.52 3.96 10.89
N TRP A 111 -3.37 3.99 10.22
CA TRP A 111 -3.22 3.51 8.85
C TRP A 111 -1.86 2.85 8.63
N TYR A 112 -1.76 2.09 7.55
CA TYR A 112 -0.48 1.60 7.01
C TYR A 112 -0.66 1.26 5.53
N PHE A 113 0.45 1.14 4.81
CA PHE A 113 0.46 0.45 3.53
C PHE A 113 1.73 -0.36 3.36
N ARG A 114 1.65 -1.38 2.50
CA ARG A 114 2.77 -2.24 2.15
C ARG A 114 2.68 -2.62 0.69
N VAL A 115 3.79 -2.53 -0.01
CA VAL A 115 3.94 -3.02 -1.38
C VAL A 115 4.97 -4.14 -1.39
N ARG A 116 4.64 -5.24 -2.05
CA ARG A 116 5.55 -6.35 -2.30
C ARG A 116 5.53 -6.71 -3.78
N ILE A 117 6.70 -6.91 -4.35
CA ILE A 117 6.88 -7.45 -5.71
C ILE A 117 7.54 -8.81 -5.55
N THR A 118 7.00 -9.83 -6.20
CA THR A 118 7.54 -11.20 -6.22
C THR A 118 7.47 -11.78 -7.62
N ASP A 119 8.28 -12.79 -7.93
CA ASP A 119 8.15 -13.56 -9.17
C ASP A 119 6.72 -14.11 -9.37
N ALA A 120 6.33 -14.32 -10.63
CA ALA A 120 4.98 -14.78 -11.01
C ALA A 120 4.52 -16.05 -10.26
N ASP A 121 5.44 -16.96 -9.94
CA ASP A 121 5.13 -18.25 -9.32
C ASP A 121 5.04 -18.22 -7.79
N ARG A 122 5.19 -17.04 -7.15
CA ARG A 122 5.26 -16.91 -5.68
C ARG A 122 6.20 -17.95 -5.06
N LYS A 123 7.38 -18.22 -5.65
CA LYS A 123 8.41 -18.97 -4.92
C LYS A 123 8.65 -18.19 -3.63
N LYS A 124 8.15 -18.75 -2.53
CA LYS A 124 8.16 -18.13 -1.20
C LYS A 124 9.61 -17.77 -0.91
N SER A 125 9.97 -16.52 -1.09
CA SER A 125 10.99 -15.96 -0.23
C SER A 125 10.48 -16.17 1.19
N LYS A 126 11.25 -16.93 1.98
CA LYS A 126 11.09 -16.98 3.42
C LYS A 126 11.32 -15.56 3.92
N ILE A 127 10.29 -14.72 3.84
CA ILE A 127 10.25 -13.44 4.52
C ILE A 127 10.08 -13.83 5.97
N SER A 128 11.21 -13.88 6.68
CA SER A 128 11.25 -13.86 8.13
C SER A 128 10.28 -12.79 8.61
N GLU A 129 9.32 -13.21 9.42
CA GLU A 129 8.51 -12.28 10.20
C GLU A 129 9.47 -11.32 10.90
N ILE A 130 9.36 -10.03 10.61
CA ILE A 130 9.88 -9.01 11.51
C ILE A 130 9.00 -9.11 12.74
N GLN A 131 9.43 -9.92 13.70
CA GLN A 131 8.93 -9.84 15.06
C GLN A 131 9.35 -8.45 15.58
N LEU A 132 8.36 -7.62 15.89
CA LEU A 132 8.58 -6.45 16.73
C LEU A 132 9.17 -6.96 18.05
N ILE A 133 10.48 -6.75 18.25
CA ILE A 133 11.08 -6.86 19.57
C ILE A 133 10.69 -5.58 20.30
N GLU A 134 9.62 -5.64 21.08
CA GLU A 134 9.39 -4.65 22.13
C GLU A 134 10.54 -4.77 23.13
N LYS A 135 11.50 -3.85 23.08
CA LYS A 135 12.41 -3.64 24.21
C LYS A 135 11.57 -3.07 25.36
N LYS A 136 11.25 -3.91 26.34
CA LYS A 136 10.95 -3.42 27.69
C LYS A 136 12.26 -2.88 28.27
N GLU A 137 12.35 -1.56 28.38
CA GLU A 137 13.30 -0.95 29.30
C GLU A 137 12.95 -1.44 30.71
N LYS A 138 13.89 -2.13 31.36
CA LYS A 138 13.84 -2.32 32.80
C LYS A 138 14.34 -1.02 33.41
N GLU A 139 13.47 -0.36 34.18
CA GLU A 139 13.91 0.55 35.22
C GLU A 139 14.76 -0.26 36.21
N GLU A 140 16.03 0.10 36.32
CA GLU A 140 16.91 -0.30 37.42
C GLU A 140 16.64 0.65 38.58
N ASP A 141 16.13 0.11 39.69
CA ASP A 141 16.29 0.64 41.05
C ASP A 141 17.11 -0.38 41.86
#